data_AF-A0A7U9KMQ2-F1
#
_entry.id   AF-A0A7U9KMQ2-F1
#
_cell.length_a   1.000
_cell.length_b   1.000
_cell.length_c   1.000
_cell.angle_alpha   90.00
_cell.angle_beta   90.00
_cell.angle_gamma   90.00
#
_symmetry.space_group_name_H-M   'P 1'
#
loop_
_entity.id
_entity.type
_entity.pdbx_description
1 polymer ?
#
loop_
_entity_poly.entity_id
_entity_poly.type
_entity_poly.pdbx_seq_one_letter_code
_entity_poly.pdbx_strand_id
1 'polypeptide(L)'
;MPESLLSEFIRIRSNRLRAVRIEDDLPNAHLLEGYTLTAQALNALERIVDGFVNHARAWTLTGPYGSGKSFFGLFLAHLLDQRRHGHAAAWEIISRTSPLIAEQLQKTLGERGSLLTVAVTGARTTLQECLARGFLQVLEAENFPNDLKQTLESVSHGDSRTFLNWVKTFVSQTAQFREKTSGVLILFDEMGKALEHAASHPQENDVYLLQELAEFASRSNSHLLVFLGILHQSFEGYAALLDRATQREWAKVQGRFEDIPYQEPPLQQIRLLANAFEDPLITLT
;
A
#
# COMPACT_ATOMS: atom_id res chain seq x y z
N MET A 1 5.55 -44.37 24.11
CA MET A 1 6.26 -43.66 23.02
C MET A 1 6.13 -42.18 23.34
N PRO A 2 7.21 -41.42 23.54
CA PRO A 2 7.10 -39.97 23.71
C PRO A 2 6.57 -39.38 22.39
N GLU A 3 5.56 -38.52 22.47
CA GLU A 3 5.02 -37.83 21.30
C GLU A 3 6.10 -36.88 20.78
N SER A 4 6.62 -37.19 19.60
CA SER A 4 7.58 -36.35 18.91
C SER A 4 6.89 -35.07 18.45
N LEU A 5 7.44 -33.92 18.85
CA LEU A 5 6.87 -32.61 18.56
C LEU A 5 7.14 -32.24 17.10
N LEU A 6 6.17 -31.61 16.44
CA LEU A 6 6.31 -31.17 15.03
C LEU A 6 7.53 -30.26 14.82
N SER A 7 7.89 -29.48 15.84
CA SER A 7 9.07 -28.61 15.88
C SER A 7 10.40 -29.37 15.80
N GLU A 8 10.41 -30.68 16.04
CA GLU A 8 11.62 -31.52 15.93
C GLU A 8 11.91 -31.92 14.47
N PHE A 9 10.91 -31.89 13.60
CA PHE A 9 11.03 -32.26 12.18
C PHE A 9 10.90 -31.08 11.22
N ILE A 10 10.32 -29.98 11.69
CA ILE A 10 10.01 -28.82 10.87
C ILE A 10 10.69 -27.59 11.48
N ARG A 11 11.72 -27.09 10.79
CA ARG A 11 12.27 -25.76 11.04
C ARG A 11 11.68 -24.79 10.03
N ILE A 12 11.06 -23.74 10.54
CA ILE A 12 10.47 -22.67 9.71
C ILE A 12 11.43 -21.50 9.75
N ARG A 13 11.70 -20.90 8.59
CA ARG A 13 12.47 -19.65 8.53
C ARG A 13 11.67 -18.55 9.24
N SER A 14 12.07 -18.22 10.47
CA SER A 14 11.31 -17.35 11.39
C SER A 14 11.14 -15.91 10.89
N ASN A 15 12.00 -15.45 9.99
CA ASN A 15 11.88 -14.14 9.34
C ASN A 15 10.68 -14.03 8.38
N ARG A 16 10.00 -15.14 8.03
CA ARG A 16 8.86 -15.16 7.09
C ARG A 16 7.47 -15.21 7.74
N LEU A 17 7.39 -15.26 9.07
CA LEU A 17 6.12 -15.48 9.80
C LEU A 17 5.59 -14.25 10.56
N ARG A 18 6.33 -13.13 10.56
CA ARG A 18 5.88 -11.92 11.27
C ARG A 18 4.83 -11.18 10.46
N ALA A 19 3.72 -10.80 11.11
CA ALA A 19 2.78 -9.85 10.54
C ALA A 19 3.47 -8.49 10.36
N VAL A 20 3.48 -7.98 9.13
CA VAL A 20 4.05 -6.69 8.79
C VAL A 20 3.01 -5.59 9.03
N ARG A 21 3.45 -4.48 9.64
CA ARG A 21 2.68 -3.24 9.71
C ARG A 21 3.44 -2.19 8.92
N ILE A 22 2.92 -1.81 7.76
CA ILE A 22 3.66 -0.96 6.81
C ILE A 22 4.20 0.30 7.50
N GLU A 23 3.38 0.97 8.29
CA GLU A 23 3.75 2.20 9.01
C GLU A 23 4.96 2.03 9.94
N ASP A 24 4.99 0.96 10.74
CA ASP A 24 6.06 0.69 11.70
C ASP A 24 7.31 0.07 11.04
N ASP A 25 7.10 -0.70 9.98
CA ASP A 25 8.11 -1.55 9.35
C ASP A 25 8.79 -0.90 8.14
N LEU A 26 8.23 0.19 7.60
CA LEU A 26 8.79 0.94 6.45
C LEU A 26 10.25 1.41 6.63
N PRO A 27 10.73 1.78 7.84
CA PRO A 27 12.14 2.09 8.05
C PRO A 27 13.06 0.85 8.00
N ASN A 28 12.53 -0.36 8.20
CA ASN A 28 13.29 -1.58 8.45
C ASN A 28 13.57 -2.36 7.15
N ALA A 29 14.60 -1.95 6.40
CA ALA A 29 14.99 -2.59 5.13
C ALA A 29 15.27 -4.10 5.21
N HIS A 30 15.75 -4.60 6.37
CA HIS A 30 16.06 -6.01 6.58
C HIS A 30 14.85 -6.93 6.42
N LEU A 31 13.62 -6.40 6.50
CA LEU A 31 12.42 -7.20 6.28
C LEU A 31 12.31 -7.68 4.82
N LEU A 32 12.94 -7.00 3.86
CA LEU A 32 13.02 -7.50 2.48
C LEU A 32 13.99 -8.68 2.33
N GLU A 33 14.89 -8.90 3.29
CA GLU A 33 15.84 -10.01 3.27
C GLU A 33 15.09 -11.35 3.46
N GLY A 34 14.77 -11.98 2.33
CA GLY A 34 14.02 -13.23 2.29
C GLY A 34 12.57 -13.10 1.86
N TYR A 35 12.13 -11.89 1.46
CA TYR A 35 10.88 -11.71 0.73
C TYR A 35 10.94 -12.43 -0.61
N THR A 36 9.87 -13.16 -0.92
CA THR A 36 9.70 -13.81 -2.21
C THR A 36 8.54 -13.14 -2.92
N LEU A 37 8.84 -12.51 -4.06
CA LEU A 37 7.80 -11.98 -4.94
C LEU A 37 7.04 -13.16 -5.55
N THR A 38 5.79 -13.33 -5.12
CA THR A 38 4.92 -14.42 -5.59
C THR A 38 4.31 -14.08 -6.95
N ALA A 39 3.68 -15.04 -7.65
CA ALA A 39 3.07 -14.68 -8.94
C ALA A 39 1.88 -13.73 -8.74
N GLN A 40 1.15 -13.84 -7.63
CA GLN A 40 0.15 -12.85 -7.27
C GLN A 40 0.74 -11.46 -7.08
N ALA A 41 1.81 -11.34 -6.31
CA ALA A 41 2.50 -10.07 -6.10
C ALA A 41 2.99 -9.49 -7.43
N LEU A 42 3.48 -10.35 -8.34
CA LEU A 42 3.92 -9.97 -9.67
C LEU A 42 2.76 -9.48 -10.54
N ASN A 43 1.63 -10.20 -10.56
CA ASN A 43 0.42 -9.80 -11.30
C ASN A 43 -0.15 -8.47 -10.77
N ALA A 44 -0.12 -8.27 -9.45
CA ALA A 44 -0.53 -7.01 -8.84
C ALA A 44 0.41 -5.86 -9.25
N LEU A 45 1.72 -6.12 -9.24
CA LEU A 45 2.71 -5.15 -9.71
C LEU A 45 2.53 -4.82 -11.19
N GLU A 46 2.31 -5.81 -12.05
CA GLU A 46 2.08 -5.62 -13.49
C GLU A 46 0.90 -4.67 -13.74
N ARG A 47 -0.24 -4.87 -13.07
CA ARG A 47 -1.39 -3.95 -13.15
C ARG A 47 -1.06 -2.53 -12.72
N ILE A 48 -0.30 -2.37 -11.63
CA ILE A 48 0.12 -1.04 -11.14
C ILE A 48 1.04 -0.37 -12.16
N VAL A 49 1.97 -1.12 -12.76
CA VAL A 49 2.91 -0.63 -13.78
C VAL A 49 2.17 -0.23 -15.05
N ASP A 50 1.25 -1.05 -15.52
CA ASP A 50 0.41 -0.76 -16.69
C ASP A 50 -0.45 0.49 -16.47
N GLY A 51 -0.99 0.68 -15.26
CA GLY A 51 -1.80 1.86 -14.97
C GLY A 51 -1.00 3.16 -14.96
N PHE A 52 0.32 3.14 -14.69
CA PHE A 52 1.15 4.33 -14.88
C PHE A 52 1.16 4.81 -16.33
N VAL A 53 1.03 3.89 -17.30
CA VAL A 53 0.91 4.19 -18.72
C VAL A 53 -0.52 4.62 -19.07
N ASN A 54 -1.52 3.94 -18.51
CA ASN A 54 -2.95 4.15 -18.83
C ASN A 54 -3.68 5.18 -17.94
N HIS A 55 -2.96 5.93 -17.11
CA HIS A 55 -3.49 6.92 -16.15
C HIS A 55 -4.40 6.34 -15.04
N ALA A 56 -4.40 5.03 -14.82
CA ALA A 56 -4.95 4.42 -13.61
C ALA A 56 -3.95 4.58 -12.47
N ARG A 57 -4.37 5.20 -11.35
CA ARG A 57 -3.47 5.52 -10.23
C ARG A 57 -4.10 5.35 -8.85
N ALA A 58 -5.31 4.81 -8.81
CA ALA A 58 -6.05 4.53 -7.59
C ALA A 58 -6.49 3.06 -7.64
N TRP A 59 -5.95 2.28 -6.72
CA TRP A 59 -6.17 0.83 -6.66
C TRP A 59 -6.65 0.39 -5.29
N THR A 60 -7.37 -0.72 -5.30
CA THR A 60 -7.62 -1.51 -4.09
C THR A 60 -6.97 -2.88 -4.23
N LEU A 61 -6.31 -3.33 -3.17
CA LEU A 61 -5.75 -4.66 -3.07
C LEU A 61 -6.65 -5.49 -2.15
N THR A 62 -7.48 -6.36 -2.72
CA THR A 62 -8.54 -7.04 -1.99
C THR A 62 -8.25 -8.53 -1.84
N GLY A 63 -8.18 -9.03 -0.61
CA GLY A 63 -7.99 -10.47 -0.38
C GLY A 63 -8.00 -10.83 1.10
N PRO A 64 -8.04 -12.13 1.46
CA PRO A 64 -8.17 -12.57 2.84
C PRO A 64 -6.95 -12.20 3.72
N TYR A 65 -7.13 -12.27 5.05
CA TYR A 65 -6.02 -12.15 6.00
C TYR A 65 -4.91 -13.17 5.71
N GLY A 66 -3.66 -12.77 5.91
CA GLY A 66 -2.51 -13.65 5.71
C GLY A 66 -2.12 -13.88 4.25
N SER A 67 -2.78 -13.25 3.27
CA SER A 67 -2.41 -13.41 1.84
C SER A 67 -1.13 -12.67 1.43
N GLY A 68 -0.54 -11.85 2.31
CA GLY A 68 0.72 -11.13 2.04
C GLY A 68 0.58 -9.71 1.49
N LYS A 69 -0.64 -9.16 1.43
CA LYS A 69 -0.94 -7.80 0.93
C LYS A 69 -0.07 -6.70 1.55
N SER A 70 -0.01 -6.65 2.88
CA SER A 70 0.77 -5.63 3.60
C SER A 70 2.27 -5.76 3.34
N PHE A 71 2.76 -6.99 3.19
CA PHE A 71 4.15 -7.24 2.81
C PHE A 71 4.43 -6.78 1.37
N PHE A 72 3.52 -7.05 0.44
CA PHE A 72 3.60 -6.51 -0.92
C PHE A 72 3.57 -4.98 -0.92
N GLY A 73 2.73 -4.36 -0.09
CA GLY A 73 2.73 -2.91 0.11
C GLY A 73 4.09 -2.38 0.59
N LEU A 74 4.71 -3.05 1.57
CA LEU A 74 6.06 -2.71 2.03
C LEU A 74 7.11 -2.86 0.92
N PHE A 75 7.07 -3.96 0.17
CA PHE A 75 7.94 -4.14 -1.01
C PHE A 75 7.73 -3.03 -2.06
N LEU A 76 6.47 -2.69 -2.35
CA LEU A 76 6.12 -1.64 -3.31
C LEU A 76 6.62 -0.26 -2.84
N ALA A 77 6.52 0.05 -1.55
CA ALA A 77 7.08 1.27 -0.96
C ALA A 77 8.57 1.37 -1.21
N HIS A 78 9.33 0.32 -0.89
CA HIS A 78 10.77 0.28 -1.15
C HIS A 78 11.10 0.36 -2.64
N LEU A 79 10.32 -0.29 -3.49
CA LEU A 79 10.54 -0.29 -4.94
C LEU A 79 10.38 1.11 -5.56
N LEU A 80 9.38 1.88 -5.11
CA LEU A 80 9.00 3.17 -5.71
C LEU A 80 9.63 4.39 -5.01
N ASP A 81 10.10 4.24 -3.78
CA ASP A 81 10.69 5.31 -2.96
C ASP A 81 12.21 5.13 -2.79
N GLN A 82 13.01 5.92 -3.52
CA GLN A 82 14.47 5.86 -3.57
C GLN A 82 15.14 6.23 -2.25
N ARG A 83 14.45 7.00 -1.40
CA ARG A 83 14.91 7.35 -0.04
C ARG A 83 15.00 6.13 0.87
N ARG A 84 14.26 5.06 0.55
CA ARG A 84 14.12 3.93 1.45
C ARG A 84 15.37 3.06 1.38
N HIS A 85 15.90 2.68 2.55
CA HIS A 85 17.08 1.83 2.65
C HIS A 85 16.94 0.49 1.92
N GLY A 86 15.72 -0.06 1.82
CA GLY A 86 15.43 -1.29 1.07
C GLY A 86 15.27 -1.14 -0.44
N HIS A 87 15.45 0.06 -1.02
CA HIS A 87 15.22 0.32 -2.44
C HIS A 87 16.07 -0.57 -3.36
N ALA A 88 17.37 -0.68 -3.06
CA ALA A 88 18.27 -1.53 -3.84
C ALA A 88 17.87 -3.02 -3.79
N ALA A 89 17.48 -3.51 -2.61
CA ALA A 89 17.01 -4.88 -2.43
C ALA A 89 15.70 -5.15 -3.19
N ALA A 90 14.76 -4.20 -3.16
CA ALA A 90 13.52 -4.30 -3.93
C ALA A 90 13.78 -4.38 -5.45
N TRP A 91 14.72 -3.56 -5.96
CA TRP A 91 15.14 -3.59 -7.35
C TRP A 91 15.85 -4.90 -7.74
N GLU A 92 16.68 -5.46 -6.85
CA GLU A 92 17.29 -6.76 -7.08
C GLU A 92 16.23 -7.88 -7.18
N ILE A 93 15.24 -7.86 -6.28
CA ILE A 93 14.13 -8.83 -6.28
C ILE A 93 13.36 -8.78 -7.60
N ILE A 94 12.93 -7.60 -8.05
CA ILE A 94 12.16 -7.49 -9.30
C ILE A 94 13.03 -7.80 -10.52
N SER A 95 14.28 -7.34 -10.58
CA SER A 95 15.16 -7.59 -11.73
C SER A 95 15.46 -9.07 -11.90
N ARG A 96 15.59 -9.82 -10.80
CA ARG A 96 15.75 -11.28 -10.83
C ARG A 96 14.45 -12.01 -11.22
N THR A 97 13.31 -11.52 -10.75
CA THR A 97 12.02 -12.22 -10.90
C THR A 97 11.35 -11.95 -12.24
N SER A 98 11.38 -10.69 -12.70
CA SER A 98 10.84 -10.25 -13.98
C SER A 98 11.63 -9.06 -14.53
N PRO A 99 12.68 -9.31 -15.33
CA PRO A 99 13.46 -8.26 -15.99
C PRO A 99 12.59 -7.32 -16.85
N LEU A 100 11.53 -7.85 -17.47
CA LEU A 100 10.63 -7.10 -18.33
C LEU A 100 9.86 -6.02 -17.56
N ILE A 101 9.29 -6.38 -16.40
CA ILE A 101 8.58 -5.41 -15.54
C ILE A 101 9.56 -4.39 -14.97
N ALA A 102 10.78 -4.82 -14.59
CA ALA A 102 11.82 -3.91 -14.14
C ALA A 102 12.18 -2.86 -15.21
N GLU A 103 12.32 -3.27 -16.47
CA GLU A 103 12.60 -2.37 -17.59
C GLU A 103 11.42 -1.40 -17.85
N GLN A 104 10.17 -1.89 -17.80
CA GLN A 104 8.99 -1.03 -17.94
C GLN A 104 8.88 0.01 -16.81
N LEU A 105 9.11 -0.40 -15.56
CA LEU A 105 9.20 0.50 -14.41
C LEU A 105 10.29 1.55 -14.62
N GLN A 106 11.47 1.14 -15.07
CA GLN A 106 12.57 2.05 -15.32
C GLN A 106 12.24 3.04 -16.45
N LYS A 107 11.54 2.64 -17.50
CA LYS A 107 11.08 3.58 -18.54
C LYS A 107 10.03 4.56 -18.03
N THR A 108 9.15 4.10 -17.15
CA THR A 108 8.00 4.88 -16.69
C THR A 108 8.37 5.84 -15.56
N LEU A 109 9.26 5.42 -14.67
CA LEU A 109 9.71 6.17 -13.50
C LEU A 109 11.14 6.71 -13.63
N GLY A 110 12.01 6.12 -14.47
CA GLY A 110 13.44 6.44 -14.48
C GLY A 110 13.78 7.86 -14.92
N GLU A 111 12.99 8.48 -15.80
CA GLU A 111 13.15 9.91 -16.13
C GLU A 111 12.38 10.84 -15.17
N ARG A 112 11.30 10.34 -14.57
CA ARG A 112 10.39 11.13 -13.72
C ARG A 112 10.90 11.24 -12.29
N GLY A 113 11.42 10.12 -11.76
CA GLY A 113 12.06 9.96 -10.47
C GLY A 113 11.20 9.17 -9.47
N SER A 114 11.36 9.44 -8.18
CA SER A 114 10.84 8.61 -7.09
C SER A 114 9.45 9.05 -6.59
N LEU A 115 8.70 8.15 -5.96
CA LEU A 115 7.47 8.48 -5.23
C LEU A 115 7.71 8.46 -3.73
N LEU A 116 7.36 9.54 -3.03
CA LEU A 116 7.40 9.60 -1.58
C LEU A 116 6.30 8.74 -0.98
N THR A 117 6.68 7.74 -0.18
CA THR A 117 5.70 6.87 0.46
C THR A 117 5.12 7.53 1.70
N VAL A 118 3.79 7.64 1.73
CA VAL A 118 2.96 7.95 2.89
C VAL A 118 2.27 6.64 3.29
N ALA A 119 2.79 5.98 4.33
CA ALA A 119 2.17 4.79 4.89
C ALA A 119 1.07 5.18 5.88
N VAL A 120 -0.08 4.52 5.78
CA VAL A 120 -1.26 4.81 6.59
C VAL A 120 -1.83 3.49 7.08
N THR A 121 -1.97 3.31 8.39
CA THR A 121 -2.71 2.17 8.95
C THR A 121 -4.13 2.59 9.32
N GLY A 122 -5.11 1.85 8.85
CA GLY A 122 -6.50 2.05 9.21
C GLY A 122 -6.79 1.81 10.69
N ALA A 123 -7.65 2.66 11.22
CA ALA A 123 -8.21 2.57 12.55
C ALA A 123 -9.72 2.82 12.48
N ARG A 124 -10.43 2.57 13.58
CA ARG A 124 -11.87 2.84 13.69
C ARG A 124 -12.13 4.33 13.96
N THR A 125 -11.73 5.16 13.01
CA THR A 125 -11.97 6.60 13.00
C THR A 125 -12.12 7.10 11.55
N THR A 126 -12.24 8.41 11.34
CA THR A 126 -12.43 9.03 10.03
C THR A 126 -11.27 8.75 9.07
N LEU A 127 -11.57 8.80 7.77
CA LEU A 127 -10.56 8.64 6.71
C LEU A 127 -9.50 9.74 6.79
N GLN A 128 -9.94 10.98 7.04
CA GLN A 128 -9.10 12.17 7.21
C GLN A 128 -8.08 11.97 8.34
N GLU A 129 -8.52 11.49 9.51
CA GLU A 129 -7.62 11.29 10.66
C GLU A 129 -6.62 10.16 10.44
N CYS A 130 -6.98 9.10 9.72
CA CYS A 130 -6.03 8.06 9.34
C CYS A 130 -4.97 8.62 8.39
N LEU A 131 -5.40 9.29 7.32
CA LEU A 131 -4.48 9.90 6.34
C LEU A 131 -3.59 10.97 6.99
N ALA A 132 -4.15 11.84 7.83
CA ALA A 132 -3.41 12.88 8.53
C ALA A 132 -2.28 12.32 9.39
N ARG A 133 -2.49 11.18 10.06
CA ARG A 133 -1.42 10.52 10.83
C ARG A 133 -0.27 10.05 9.93
N GLY A 134 -0.57 9.44 8.79
CA GLY A 134 0.48 9.03 7.84
C GLY A 134 1.23 10.23 7.24
N PHE A 135 0.52 11.29 6.88
CA PHE A 135 1.16 12.52 6.40
C PHE A 135 2.04 13.18 7.47
N LEU A 136 1.59 13.22 8.73
CA LEU A 136 2.33 13.78 9.85
C LEU A 136 3.68 13.06 10.03
N GLN A 137 3.71 11.74 9.93
CA GLN A 137 4.97 10.98 10.02
C GLN A 137 5.97 11.37 8.95
N VAL A 138 5.50 11.57 7.71
CA VAL A 138 6.35 12.01 6.61
C VAL A 138 6.83 13.45 6.82
N LEU A 139 5.97 14.34 7.30
CA LEU A 139 6.35 15.72 7.66
C LEU A 139 7.36 15.79 8.81
N GLU A 140 7.38 14.78 9.69
CA GLU A 140 8.33 14.68 10.80
C GLU A 140 9.67 14.06 10.37
N ALA A 141 9.65 13.16 9.41
CA ALA A 141 10.84 12.49 8.89
C ALA A 141 11.59 13.32 7.82
N GLU A 142 10.86 14.15 7.06
CA GLU A 142 11.37 14.86 5.89
C GLU A 142 11.32 16.39 6.05
N ASN A 143 12.17 17.10 5.33
CA ASN A 143 12.23 18.55 5.37
C ASN A 143 11.12 19.22 4.55
N PHE A 144 9.93 19.34 5.13
CA PHE A 144 8.82 20.11 4.57
C PHE A 144 8.68 21.51 5.22
N PRO A 145 8.02 22.48 4.54
CA PRO A 145 7.65 23.75 5.16
C PRO A 145 6.79 23.56 6.42
N ASN A 146 7.12 24.27 7.50
CA ASN A 146 6.41 24.18 8.79
C ASN A 146 4.91 24.48 8.69
N ASP A 147 4.51 25.30 7.72
CA ASP A 147 3.10 25.64 7.46
C ASP A 147 2.25 24.40 7.12
N LEU A 148 2.80 23.41 6.41
CA LEU A 148 2.08 22.17 6.12
C LEU A 148 1.76 21.40 7.40
N LYS A 149 2.70 21.34 8.35
CA LYS A 149 2.52 20.67 9.64
C LYS A 149 1.47 21.39 10.49
N GLN A 150 1.53 22.72 10.55
CA GLN A 150 0.59 23.54 11.33
C GLN A 150 -0.83 23.46 10.78
N THR A 151 -0.98 23.43 9.45
CA THR A 151 -2.30 23.37 8.81
C THR A 151 -2.92 21.98 8.85
N LEU A 152 -2.12 20.91 8.90
CA LEU A 152 -2.60 19.52 8.87
C LEU A 152 -3.62 19.20 9.97
N GLU A 153 -3.37 19.65 11.20
CA GLU A 153 -4.27 19.42 12.34
C GLU A 153 -5.63 20.12 12.17
N SER A 154 -5.64 21.30 11.57
CA SER A 154 -6.90 22.00 11.31
C SER A 154 -7.71 21.37 10.19
N VAL A 155 -7.04 20.86 9.14
CA VAL A 155 -7.73 20.22 8.01
C VAL A 155 -8.14 18.78 8.29
N SER A 156 -7.49 18.08 9.24
CA SER A 156 -7.84 16.68 9.58
C SER A 156 -9.23 16.53 10.19
N HIS A 157 -9.77 17.59 10.78
CA HIS A 157 -11.13 17.67 11.31
C HIS A 157 -12.05 18.56 10.44
N GLY A 158 -11.55 19.02 9.29
CA GLY A 158 -12.29 19.84 8.34
C GLY A 158 -13.07 19.00 7.32
N ASP A 159 -13.63 19.69 6.33
CA ASP A 159 -14.33 19.03 5.22
C ASP A 159 -13.37 18.37 4.22
N SER A 160 -13.88 17.38 3.48
CA SER A 160 -13.14 16.60 2.48
C SER A 160 -12.43 17.46 1.43
N ARG A 161 -13.01 18.60 1.02
CA ARG A 161 -12.43 19.47 -0.01
C ARG A 161 -11.26 20.27 0.53
N THR A 162 -11.35 20.77 1.76
CA THR A 162 -10.24 21.44 2.44
C THR A 162 -9.06 20.48 2.64
N PHE A 163 -9.33 19.25 3.09
CA PHE A 163 -8.31 18.22 3.22
C PHE A 163 -7.66 17.87 1.87
N LEU A 164 -8.45 17.69 0.81
CA LEU A 164 -7.93 17.42 -0.54
C LEU A 164 -7.03 18.55 -1.05
N ASN A 165 -7.40 19.81 -0.83
CA ASN A 165 -6.58 20.95 -1.22
C ASN A 165 -5.24 20.95 -0.48
N TRP A 166 -5.25 20.58 0.80
CA TRP A 166 -4.02 20.38 1.56
C TRP A 166 -3.16 19.26 0.95
N VAL A 167 -3.75 18.10 0.61
CA VAL A 167 -3.03 16.99 -0.05
C VAL A 167 -2.43 17.42 -1.39
N LYS A 168 -3.15 18.21 -2.20
CA LYS A 168 -2.63 18.78 -3.46
C LYS A 168 -1.42 19.67 -3.21
N THR A 169 -1.47 20.51 -2.19
CA THR A 169 -0.34 21.36 -1.79
C THR A 169 0.83 20.48 -1.36
N PHE A 170 0.62 19.49 -0.48
CA PHE A 170 1.65 18.55 -0.05
C PHE A 170 2.34 17.87 -1.25
N VAL A 171 1.57 17.31 -2.18
CA VAL A 171 2.07 16.65 -3.40
C VAL A 171 2.87 17.62 -4.28
N SER A 172 2.45 18.89 -4.39
CA SER A 172 3.22 19.90 -5.15
C SER A 172 4.56 20.25 -4.50
N GLN A 173 4.64 20.21 -3.17
CA GLN A 173 5.86 20.52 -2.42
C GLN A 173 6.89 19.40 -2.52
N THR A 174 6.49 18.16 -2.84
CA THR A 174 7.46 17.07 -3.00
C THR A 174 8.42 17.27 -4.17
N ALA A 175 8.05 18.06 -5.18
CA ALA A 175 8.97 18.39 -6.28
C ALA A 175 10.19 19.21 -5.83
N GLN A 176 10.18 19.80 -4.63
CA GLN A 176 11.32 20.52 -4.09
C GLN A 176 12.42 19.59 -3.56
N PHE A 177 12.14 18.30 -3.38
CA PHE A 177 13.14 17.34 -2.93
C PHE A 177 14.20 17.08 -4.00
N ARG A 178 15.46 17.03 -3.55
CA ARG A 178 16.64 16.85 -4.42
C ARG A 178 16.62 15.55 -5.21
N GLU A 179 15.91 14.53 -4.72
CA GLU A 179 15.90 13.17 -5.29
C GLU A 179 14.98 12.99 -6.50
N LYS A 180 14.69 14.07 -7.25
CA LYS A 180 13.71 14.05 -8.35
C LYS A 180 12.40 13.37 -7.89
N THR A 181 11.86 13.73 -6.72
CA THR A 181 10.60 13.14 -6.29
C THR A 181 9.47 13.66 -7.18
N SER A 182 8.99 12.82 -8.08
CA SER A 182 7.93 13.16 -9.05
C SER A 182 6.52 12.92 -8.52
N GLY A 183 6.37 12.52 -7.25
CA GLY A 183 5.05 12.34 -6.68
C GLY A 183 5.02 11.66 -5.31
N VAL A 184 3.84 11.20 -4.94
CA VAL A 184 3.50 10.58 -3.66
C VAL A 184 2.80 9.25 -3.91
N LEU A 185 3.17 8.24 -3.13
CA LEU A 185 2.48 6.96 -3.00
C LEU A 185 1.79 6.92 -1.63
N ILE A 186 0.47 6.89 -1.60
CA ILE A 186 -0.31 6.61 -0.39
C ILE A 186 -0.55 5.10 -0.32
N LEU A 187 0.00 4.46 0.71
CA LEU A 187 -0.28 3.06 1.04
C LEU A 187 -1.19 3.01 2.25
N PHE A 188 -2.47 2.75 2.02
CA PHE A 188 -3.47 2.69 3.08
C PHE A 188 -3.73 1.24 3.47
N ASP A 189 -2.95 0.73 4.43
CA ASP A 189 -3.13 -0.60 4.99
C ASP A 189 -4.35 -0.67 5.92
N GLU A 190 -5.02 -1.82 5.98
CA GLU A 190 -6.21 -2.01 6.81
C GLU A 190 -7.30 -0.92 6.61
N MET A 191 -7.41 -0.37 5.39
CA MET A 191 -8.36 0.71 5.06
C MET A 191 -9.82 0.34 5.39
N GLY A 192 -10.12 -0.95 5.43
CA GLY A 192 -11.39 -1.51 5.85
C GLY A 192 -11.87 -1.01 7.21
N LYS A 193 -10.97 -0.75 8.17
CA LYS A 193 -11.35 -0.23 9.50
C LYS A 193 -11.93 1.18 9.44
N ALA A 194 -11.39 2.02 8.55
CA ALA A 194 -11.91 3.37 8.32
C ALA A 194 -13.25 3.32 7.57
N LEU A 195 -13.41 2.36 6.65
CA LEU A 195 -14.70 2.10 5.99
C LEU A 195 -15.74 1.56 6.97
N GLU A 196 -15.42 0.62 7.85
CA GLU A 196 -16.32 0.15 8.92
C GLU A 196 -16.78 1.30 9.82
N HIS A 197 -15.86 2.21 10.16
CA HIS A 197 -16.20 3.41 10.90
C HIS A 197 -17.13 4.32 10.09
N ALA A 198 -16.88 4.53 8.80
CA ALA A 198 -17.75 5.32 7.92
C ALA A 198 -19.16 4.73 7.79
N ALA A 199 -19.26 3.41 7.69
CA ALA A 199 -20.54 2.71 7.61
C ALA A 199 -21.33 2.83 8.93
N SER A 200 -20.65 2.82 10.07
CA SER A 200 -21.29 2.98 11.39
C SER A 200 -21.63 4.43 11.76
N HIS A 201 -20.97 5.42 11.13
CA HIS A 201 -21.16 6.84 11.38
C HIS A 201 -21.37 7.65 10.08
N PRO A 202 -22.47 7.42 9.32
CA PRO A 202 -22.66 8.04 8.01
C PRO A 202 -22.77 9.57 8.01
N GLN A 203 -23.03 10.18 9.17
CA GLN A 203 -23.12 11.64 9.34
C GLN A 203 -21.76 12.30 9.61
N GLU A 204 -20.77 11.52 10.05
CA GLU A 204 -19.46 12.02 10.50
C GLU A 204 -18.35 11.74 9.47
N ASN A 205 -18.53 10.75 8.60
CA ASN A 205 -17.46 10.30 7.73
C ASN A 205 -17.90 10.24 6.27
N ASP A 206 -17.10 10.88 5.43
CA ASP A 206 -17.43 11.16 4.06
C ASP A 206 -16.54 10.32 3.12
N VAL A 207 -17.09 9.18 2.68
CA VAL A 207 -16.45 8.29 1.69
C VAL A 207 -16.17 9.03 0.37
N TYR A 208 -16.80 10.18 0.14
CA TYR A 208 -16.49 11.08 -0.96
C TYR A 208 -15.03 11.55 -0.97
N LEU A 209 -14.35 11.62 0.18
CA LEU A 209 -12.91 11.93 0.20
C LEU A 209 -12.11 10.92 -0.63
N LEU A 210 -12.45 9.63 -0.58
CA LEU A 210 -11.80 8.61 -1.41
C LEU A 210 -12.09 8.81 -2.90
N GLN A 211 -13.29 9.26 -3.26
CA GLN A 211 -13.61 9.61 -4.64
C GLN A 211 -12.74 10.78 -5.12
N GLU A 212 -12.66 11.85 -4.34
CA GLU A 212 -11.87 13.03 -4.66
C GLU A 212 -10.37 12.72 -4.78
N LEU A 213 -9.83 11.86 -3.90
CA LEU A 213 -8.45 11.39 -3.96
C LEU A 213 -8.20 10.54 -5.22
N ALA A 214 -9.11 9.62 -5.55
CA ALA A 214 -8.99 8.80 -6.74
C ALA A 214 -9.05 9.64 -8.03
N GLU A 215 -9.96 10.61 -8.10
CA GLU A 215 -10.05 11.53 -9.24
C GLU A 215 -8.80 12.42 -9.36
N PHE A 216 -8.27 12.90 -8.24
CA PHE A 216 -7.02 13.66 -8.24
C PHE A 216 -5.83 12.78 -8.69
N ALA A 217 -5.75 11.54 -8.22
CA ALA A 217 -4.74 10.58 -8.64
C ALA A 217 -4.77 10.38 -10.16
N SER A 218 -5.92 10.07 -10.75
CA SER A 218 -6.06 9.87 -12.20
C SER A 218 -5.77 11.11 -13.04
N ARG A 219 -6.06 12.31 -12.54
CA ARG A 219 -5.83 13.59 -13.27
C ARG A 219 -4.44 14.18 -13.07
N SER A 220 -3.68 13.68 -12.08
CA SER A 220 -2.33 14.18 -11.82
C SER A 220 -1.45 14.00 -13.07
N ASN A 221 -0.45 14.85 -13.30
CA ASN A 221 0.43 14.72 -14.46
C ASN A 221 1.88 15.00 -14.08
N SER A 222 2.17 16.25 -13.66
CA SER A 222 3.52 16.66 -13.27
C SER A 222 3.93 16.16 -11.88
N HIS A 223 2.98 16.10 -10.94
CA HIS A 223 3.19 15.61 -9.59
C HIS A 223 2.23 14.45 -9.35
N LEU A 224 2.74 13.23 -9.47
CA LEU A 224 1.94 12.02 -9.42
C LEU A 224 1.38 11.82 -8.02
N LEU A 225 0.08 11.57 -7.91
CA LEU A 225 -0.49 10.92 -6.74
C LEU A 225 -0.86 9.49 -7.13
N VAL A 226 -0.36 8.54 -6.34
CA VAL A 226 -0.72 7.13 -6.42
C VAL A 226 -1.38 6.74 -5.11
N PHE A 227 -2.50 6.04 -5.20
CA PHE A 227 -3.22 5.54 -4.03
C PHE A 227 -3.40 4.03 -4.15
N LEU A 228 -2.97 3.30 -3.12
CA LEU A 228 -3.25 1.87 -2.97
C LEU A 228 -3.90 1.63 -1.60
N GLY A 229 -5.19 1.29 -1.61
CA GLY A 229 -5.90 0.85 -0.41
C GLY A 229 -5.84 -0.67 -0.26
N ILE A 230 -5.49 -1.18 0.91
CA ILE A 230 -5.44 -2.62 1.19
C ILE A 230 -6.68 -3.02 1.99
N LEU A 231 -7.40 -4.03 1.50
CA LEU A 231 -8.71 -4.43 2.00
C LEU A 231 -8.84 -5.94 2.15
N HIS A 232 -9.71 -6.37 3.08
CA HIS A 232 -10.10 -7.78 3.22
C HIS A 232 -11.27 -8.18 2.32
N GLN A 233 -12.15 -7.22 2.04
CA GLN A 233 -13.34 -7.35 1.19
C GLN A 233 -13.53 -6.06 0.38
N SER A 234 -14.35 -6.09 -0.66
CA SER A 234 -14.67 -4.90 -1.48
C SER A 234 -15.46 -3.85 -0.68
N PHE A 235 -15.63 -2.65 -1.24
CA PHE A 235 -16.43 -1.59 -0.61
C PHE A 235 -17.88 -2.04 -0.40
N GLU A 236 -18.43 -2.78 -1.37
CA GLU A 236 -19.76 -3.39 -1.27
C GLU A 236 -19.92 -4.27 -0.03
N GLY A 237 -18.86 -5.01 0.35
CA GLY A 237 -18.85 -5.83 1.57
C GLY A 237 -19.00 -5.00 2.84
N TYR A 238 -18.35 -3.84 2.93
CA TYR A 238 -18.47 -2.93 4.07
C TYR A 238 -19.79 -2.14 4.07
N ALA A 239 -20.35 -1.85 2.89
CA ALA A 239 -21.61 -1.13 2.73
C ALA A 239 -22.87 -2.03 2.85
N ALA A 240 -22.70 -3.35 3.02
CA ALA A 240 -23.79 -4.32 2.91
C ALA A 240 -24.98 -4.05 3.85
N LEU A 241 -24.73 -3.44 5.01
CA LEU A 241 -25.75 -3.11 6.03
C LEU A 241 -26.32 -1.69 5.92
N LEU A 242 -25.84 -0.88 4.96
CA LEU A 242 -26.30 0.50 4.75
C LEU A 242 -27.60 0.54 3.94
N ASP A 243 -28.27 1.69 3.96
CA ASP A 243 -29.44 1.90 3.11
C ASP A 243 -29.04 1.93 1.61
N ARG A 244 -30.01 1.70 0.74
CA ARG A 244 -29.77 1.59 -0.71
C ARG A 244 -29.20 2.85 -1.36
N ALA A 245 -29.50 4.04 -0.84
CA ALA A 245 -28.95 5.27 -1.39
C ALA A 245 -27.46 5.36 -1.08
N THR A 246 -27.08 5.12 0.19
CA THR A 246 -25.69 5.10 0.63
C THR A 246 -24.87 4.01 -0.07
N GLN A 247 -25.42 2.79 -0.23
CA GLN A 247 -24.78 1.73 -1.01
C GLN A 247 -24.44 2.14 -2.44
N ARG A 248 -25.34 2.89 -3.10
CA ARG A 248 -25.09 3.40 -4.46
C ARG A 248 -23.99 4.44 -4.48
N GLU A 249 -23.92 5.33 -3.49
CA GLU A 249 -22.81 6.28 -3.39
C GLU A 249 -21.47 5.56 -3.21
N TRP A 250 -21.42 4.54 -2.34
CA TRP A 250 -20.21 3.74 -2.16
C TRP A 250 -19.79 2.96 -3.42
N ALA A 251 -20.76 2.42 -4.16
CA ALA A 251 -20.49 1.75 -5.44
C ALA A 251 -19.90 2.72 -6.48
N LYS A 252 -20.35 3.99 -6.51
CA LYS A 252 -19.73 5.02 -7.36
C LYS A 252 -18.29 5.29 -6.96
N VAL A 253 -18.00 5.36 -5.66
CA VAL A 253 -16.62 5.54 -5.16
C VAL A 253 -15.76 4.35 -5.54
N GLN A 254 -16.23 3.12 -5.31
CA GLN A 254 -15.50 1.90 -5.70
C GLN A 254 -15.18 1.90 -7.20
N GLY A 255 -16.10 2.37 -8.05
CA GLY A 255 -15.87 2.48 -9.49
C GLY A 255 -14.77 3.47 -9.92
N ARG A 256 -14.18 4.23 -8.99
CA ARG A 256 -12.97 5.05 -9.22
C ARG A 256 -11.66 4.34 -8.88
N PHE A 257 -11.75 3.19 -8.22
CA PHE A 257 -10.61 2.35 -7.91
C PHE A 257 -10.61 1.15 -8.84
N GLU A 258 -9.44 0.80 -9.36
CA GLU A 258 -9.25 -0.49 -10.00
C GLU A 258 -8.98 -1.54 -8.90
N ASP A 259 -9.83 -2.57 -8.84
CA ASP A 259 -9.67 -3.64 -7.86
C ASP A 259 -8.70 -4.71 -8.35
N ILE A 260 -7.65 -4.94 -7.56
CA ILE A 260 -6.64 -5.97 -7.76
C ILE A 260 -6.93 -7.10 -6.76
N PRO A 261 -7.52 -8.22 -7.21
CA PRO A 261 -7.73 -9.38 -6.34
C PRO A 261 -6.39 -9.98 -5.92
N TYR A 262 -6.22 -10.17 -4.61
CA TYR A 262 -5.01 -10.68 -3.95
C TYR A 262 -5.28 -11.98 -3.20
N GLN A 263 -5.74 -12.99 -3.94
CA GLN A 263 -5.82 -14.38 -3.52
C GLN A 263 -4.96 -15.31 -4.40
N GLU A 264 -3.95 -15.97 -3.82
CA GLU A 264 -3.10 -16.94 -4.52
C GLU A 264 -3.91 -18.22 -4.84
N PRO A 265 -3.79 -18.81 -6.04
CA PRO A 265 -4.38 -20.11 -6.32
C PRO A 265 -3.87 -21.18 -5.33
N PRO A 266 -4.69 -22.15 -4.92
CA PRO A 266 -4.34 -23.14 -3.88
C PRO A 266 -3.00 -23.88 -4.14
N LEU A 267 -2.72 -24.24 -5.38
CA LEU A 267 -1.47 -24.92 -5.76
C LEU A 267 -0.22 -24.06 -5.51
N GLN A 268 -0.36 -22.75 -5.65
CA GLN A 268 0.74 -21.81 -5.44
C GLN A 268 0.95 -21.55 -3.95
N GLN A 269 -0.12 -21.53 -3.15
CA GLN A 269 -0.04 -21.50 -1.68
C GLN A 269 0.75 -22.70 -1.14
N ILE A 270 0.52 -23.92 -1.68
CA ILE A 270 1.27 -25.12 -1.30
C ILE A 270 2.77 -24.96 -1.60
N ARG A 271 3.13 -24.37 -2.75
CA ARG A 271 4.55 -24.12 -3.10
C ARG A 271 5.21 -23.07 -2.20
N LEU A 272 4.48 -22.01 -1.83
CA LEU A 272 4.99 -21.00 -0.90
C LEU A 272 5.21 -21.58 0.50
N LEU A 273 4.28 -22.42 0.98
CA LEU A 273 4.44 -23.19 2.21
C LEU A 273 5.66 -24.12 2.13
N ALA A 274 5.81 -24.87 1.03
CA ALA A 274 6.97 -25.73 0.81
C ALA A 274 8.30 -24.95 0.89
N ASN A 275 8.35 -23.75 0.32
CA ASN A 275 9.54 -22.89 0.36
C ASN A 275 9.80 -22.24 1.72
N ALA A 276 8.81 -22.18 2.61
CA ALA A 276 8.95 -21.63 3.96
C ALA A 276 9.63 -22.60 4.94
N PHE A 277 9.62 -23.89 4.64
CA PHE A 277 10.33 -24.92 5.40
C PHE A 277 11.83 -24.90 5.06
N GLU A 278 12.67 -25.04 6.08
CA GLU A 278 14.09 -25.37 5.89
C GLU A 278 14.20 -26.82 5.47
N ASP A 279 15.05 -27.10 4.48
CA ASP A 279 15.40 -28.46 4.11
C ASP A 279 16.26 -29.07 5.22
N PRO A 280 15.82 -30.10 5.96
CA PRO A 280 16.59 -30.68 7.06
C PRO A 280 17.89 -31.36 6.59
N LEU A 281 18.06 -31.57 5.28
CA LEU A 281 19.09 -32.43 4.70
C LEU A 281 20.30 -31.70 4.10
N ILE A 282 20.36 -30.36 4.14
CA ILE A 282 21.49 -29.61 3.54
C ILE A 282 22.57 -29.21 4.58
N THR A 283 22.40 -29.53 5.87
CA THR A 283 23.43 -29.24 6.90
C THR A 283 24.41 -30.39 7.18
N LEU A 284 24.53 -31.37 6.27
CA LEU A 284 25.50 -32.46 6.37
C LEU A 284 26.23 -32.69 5.03
N THR A 285 27.09 -31.74 4.66
CA THR A 285 28.36 -31.99 3.94
C THR A 285 29.31 -30.82 4.16
#